data_AF-D2V888-F1
#
_entry.id   AF-D2V888-F1
#
_cell.length_a   1.000
_cell.length_b   1.000
_cell.length_c   1.000
_cell.angle_alpha   90.00
_cell.angle_beta   90.00
_cell.angle_gamma   90.00
#
_symmetry.space_group_name_H-M   'P 1'
#
loop_
_entity.id
_entity.type
_entity.pdbx_description
1 polymer ?
#
loop_
_entity_poly.entity_id
_entity_poly.type
_entity_poly.pdbx_seq_one_letter_code
_entity_poly.pdbx_strand_id
1 'polypeptide(L)'
;MDKKHLVLMGPPGAGKTTTSKLLGKLLNIPVFDIDDDLLEVVWNMPVSEKLSQVGEEGFIQAEGKACLELRMESSEPTLIALSGSVPLHRDAIENIRKQGVVIYLDIPSTIIEKRLHEMKVDRIVGMKEGQTLADLLDYRKTFYEQFFDVRVACSVAQPVEEVAQRVVNAWNLYRNVNGEQDYVSTRGGLLDAGVSFSHVVTKGLALDGGLYVPRVLQSCSLNELASMALLKSYQDVALRVLEKFPLGTELTSQELRKMIDTTYSTFSHPSVVPLSEKISPEKHQYHIELFHGPTAAFKDVALQLVPKLFVHAKNQSEELKNSKFLILTATSGDTGVSTMEGYKSEAEAGVSVLVLYPQGGVSELQERQMLCSQTENIRAVSVKGNFDTCQTIVKEIFSDRALATELENTFGLRLSSANSINWARIIPQVVYYVTSYLELYKRSVIKLTEPVDIVVPSGNFGNLLSAIFAWKIGLIYVNKFICASNENCILADFVKTGIYDIRERTLQKTTSPSIDILVSSNIERLLYLICNNPTQVAQYMKQLSEEKCFEVSPEIKEFLQTKFDSCTASESQVAQTIN
;
A
#
# COMPACT_ATOMS: atom_id res chain seq x y z
N MET A 1 -23.31 -8.43 13.81
CA MET A 1 -22.68 -7.47 12.88
C MET A 1 -23.24 -6.11 13.22
N ASP A 2 -22.38 -5.16 13.58
CA ASP A 2 -22.79 -3.78 13.85
C ASP A 2 -23.65 -3.25 12.71
N LYS A 3 -24.89 -2.88 13.01
CA LYS A 3 -25.87 -2.33 12.07
C LYS A 3 -25.55 -0.86 11.77
N LYS A 4 -24.33 -0.57 11.31
CA LYS A 4 -23.92 0.79 10.95
C LYS A 4 -24.70 1.27 9.73
N HIS A 5 -25.14 2.52 9.76
CA HIS A 5 -25.73 3.20 8.60
C HIS A 5 -24.68 3.34 7.48
N LEU A 6 -25.14 3.54 6.25
CA LEU A 6 -24.29 3.78 5.09
C LEU A 6 -24.37 5.26 4.73
N VAL A 7 -23.26 5.98 4.79
CA VAL A 7 -23.24 7.43 4.57
C VAL A 7 -22.54 7.73 3.25
N LEU A 8 -23.24 8.33 2.29
CA LEU A 8 -22.65 8.78 1.02
C LEU A 8 -22.18 10.23 1.15
N MET A 9 -20.87 10.43 0.99
CA MET A 9 -20.20 11.72 1.06
C MET A 9 -19.54 12.08 -0.28
N GLY A 10 -19.46 13.37 -0.59
CA GLY A 10 -18.81 13.90 -1.78
C GLY A 10 -19.29 15.30 -2.14
N PRO A 11 -18.63 16.00 -3.07
CA PRO A 11 -18.99 17.36 -3.47
C PRO A 11 -20.39 17.44 -4.09
N PRO A 12 -21.01 18.64 -4.14
CA PRO A 12 -22.19 18.87 -4.99
C PRO A 12 -21.95 18.37 -6.42
N GLY A 13 -22.96 17.77 -7.07
CA GLY A 13 -22.79 17.14 -8.38
C GLY A 13 -22.14 15.74 -8.38
N ALA A 14 -21.77 15.22 -7.20
CA ALA A 14 -21.21 13.87 -7.09
C ALA A 14 -22.21 12.73 -7.40
N GLY A 15 -23.52 13.02 -7.35
CA GLY A 15 -24.57 12.02 -7.56
C GLY A 15 -25.05 11.30 -6.30
N LYS A 16 -24.72 11.81 -5.09
CA LYS A 16 -25.08 11.22 -3.79
C LYS A 16 -26.56 10.83 -3.69
N THR A 17 -27.48 11.78 -3.91
CA THR A 17 -28.94 11.57 -3.87
C THR A 17 -29.45 10.61 -4.94
N THR A 18 -28.82 10.56 -6.12
CA THR A 18 -29.23 9.64 -7.18
C THR A 18 -28.76 8.22 -6.87
N THR A 19 -27.50 8.08 -6.45
CA THR A 19 -26.89 6.80 -6.06
C THR A 19 -27.58 6.23 -4.80
N SER A 20 -27.95 7.07 -3.83
CA SER A 20 -28.67 6.65 -2.62
C SER A 20 -30.02 6.03 -2.94
N LYS A 21 -30.82 6.68 -3.79
CA LYS A 21 -32.15 6.19 -4.21
C LYS A 21 -32.07 4.84 -4.92
N LEU A 22 -31.06 4.63 -5.77
CA LEU A 22 -30.85 3.33 -6.42
C LEU A 22 -30.39 2.26 -5.43
N LEU A 23 -29.42 2.59 -4.57
CA LEU A 23 -28.91 1.67 -3.54
C LEU A 23 -29.98 1.26 -2.54
N GLY A 24 -30.87 2.17 -2.12
CA GLY A 24 -31.99 1.84 -1.24
C GLY A 24 -32.88 0.76 -1.82
N LYS A 25 -33.13 0.80 -3.15
CA LYS A 25 -33.87 -0.25 -3.87
C LYS A 25 -33.07 -1.55 -3.96
N LEU A 26 -31.78 -1.48 -4.32
CA LEU A 26 -30.92 -2.65 -4.51
C LEU A 26 -30.67 -3.43 -3.21
N LEU A 27 -30.46 -2.71 -2.11
CA LEU A 27 -30.14 -3.28 -0.80
C LEU A 27 -31.39 -3.48 0.07
N ASN A 28 -32.55 -3.01 -0.38
CA ASN A 28 -33.81 -2.99 0.37
C ASN A 28 -33.64 -2.33 1.75
N ILE A 29 -33.03 -1.13 1.77
CA ILE A 29 -32.83 -0.31 2.98
C ILE A 29 -33.42 1.09 2.78
N PRO A 30 -33.93 1.73 3.85
CA PRO A 30 -34.44 3.09 3.76
C PRO A 30 -33.35 4.09 3.37
N VAL A 31 -33.75 5.16 2.71
CA VAL A 31 -32.88 6.28 2.31
C VAL A 31 -33.29 7.52 3.11
N PHE A 32 -32.30 8.26 3.58
CA PHE A 32 -32.44 9.51 4.31
C PHE A 32 -31.54 10.56 3.65
N ASP A 33 -32.11 11.53 2.95
CA ASP A 33 -31.38 12.64 2.34
C ASP A 33 -31.32 13.82 3.33
N ILE A 34 -30.11 14.29 3.64
CA ILE A 34 -29.95 15.37 4.64
C ILE A 34 -30.68 16.64 4.20
N ASP A 35 -30.67 16.96 2.90
CA ASP A 35 -31.34 18.16 2.41
C ASP A 35 -32.85 18.02 2.59
N ASP A 36 -33.45 16.98 2.01
CA ASP A 36 -34.91 16.79 1.96
C ASP A 36 -35.52 16.35 3.32
N ASP A 37 -34.88 15.40 4.02
CA ASP A 37 -35.47 14.71 5.18
C ASP A 37 -35.06 15.31 6.54
N LEU A 38 -34.03 16.17 6.58
CA LEU A 38 -33.59 16.86 7.80
C LEU A 38 -33.70 18.38 7.69
N LEU A 39 -32.98 19.00 6.75
CA LEU A 39 -32.79 20.45 6.73
C LEU A 39 -34.09 21.19 6.41
N GLU A 40 -34.80 20.79 5.34
CA GLU A 40 -36.08 21.44 4.97
C GLU A 40 -37.16 21.25 6.04
N VAL A 41 -37.15 20.09 6.71
CA VAL A 41 -38.07 19.79 7.83
C VAL A 41 -37.77 20.66 9.05
N VAL A 42 -36.51 20.75 9.47
CA VAL A 42 -36.09 21.54 10.65
C VAL A 42 -36.25 23.03 10.43
N TRP A 43 -35.98 23.52 9.21
CA TRP A 43 -36.08 24.94 8.89
C TRP A 43 -37.47 25.37 8.42
N ASN A 44 -38.34 24.41 8.08
CA ASN A 44 -39.66 24.65 7.51
C ASN A 44 -39.60 25.60 6.29
N MET A 45 -38.57 25.43 5.45
CA MET A 45 -38.33 26.18 4.21
C MET A 45 -37.32 25.41 3.34
N PRO A 46 -37.32 25.64 2.01
CA PRO A 46 -36.34 25.04 1.12
C PRO A 46 -34.89 25.41 1.48
N VAL A 47 -33.95 24.49 1.23
CA VAL A 47 -32.51 24.72 1.45
C VAL A 47 -32.01 25.98 0.71
N SER A 48 -32.52 26.22 -0.50
CA SER A 48 -32.17 27.40 -1.32
C SER A 48 -32.65 28.73 -0.72
N GLU A 49 -33.83 28.73 -0.07
CA GLU A 49 -34.35 29.89 0.64
C GLU A 49 -33.51 30.16 1.89
N LYS A 50 -33.15 29.11 2.64
CA LYS A 50 -32.29 29.23 3.81
C LYS A 50 -30.93 29.83 3.45
N LEU A 51 -30.29 29.31 2.41
CA LEU A 51 -29.01 29.81 1.92
C LEU A 51 -29.08 31.30 1.57
N SER A 52 -30.17 31.75 0.94
CA SER A 52 -30.40 33.16 0.61
C SER A 52 -30.57 34.03 1.86
N GLN A 53 -31.15 33.49 2.94
CA GLN A 53 -31.38 34.20 4.20
C GLN A 53 -30.10 34.42 5.02
N VAL A 54 -29.26 33.38 5.16
CA VAL A 54 -28.12 33.39 6.09
C VAL A 54 -26.76 33.56 5.41
N GLY A 55 -26.73 33.52 4.08
CA GLY A 55 -25.50 33.54 3.31
C GLY A 55 -24.64 32.28 3.47
N GLU A 56 -23.50 32.26 2.79
CA GLU A 56 -22.65 31.07 2.64
C GLU A 56 -22.08 30.54 3.96
N GLU A 57 -21.45 31.41 4.75
CA GLU A 57 -20.86 31.02 6.05
C GLU A 57 -21.93 30.70 7.09
N GLY A 58 -23.02 31.49 7.10
CA GLY A 58 -24.15 31.25 8.00
C GLY A 58 -24.86 29.93 7.70
N PHE A 59 -24.89 29.51 6.43
CA PHE A 59 -25.47 28.23 6.02
C PHE A 59 -24.71 27.05 6.61
N ILE A 60 -23.37 27.04 6.53
CA ILE A 60 -22.54 25.96 7.10
C ILE A 60 -22.80 25.80 8.60
N GLN A 61 -22.96 26.90 9.33
CA GLN A 61 -23.25 26.87 10.76
C GLN A 61 -24.67 26.37 11.06
N ALA A 62 -25.66 26.83 10.30
CA ALA A 62 -27.05 26.39 10.46
C ALA A 62 -27.22 24.89 10.14
N GLU A 63 -26.59 24.42 9.06
CA GLU A 63 -26.56 23.02 8.64
C GLU A 63 -25.85 22.17 9.69
N GLY A 64 -24.66 22.61 10.13
CA GLY A 64 -23.89 21.92 11.17
C GLY A 64 -24.70 21.73 12.45
N LYS A 65 -25.42 22.75 12.90
CA LYS A 65 -26.29 22.65 14.09
C LYS A 65 -27.40 21.61 13.92
N ALA A 66 -28.08 21.59 12.79
CA ALA A 66 -29.13 20.59 12.53
C ALA A 66 -28.55 19.16 12.51
N CYS A 67 -27.40 18.96 11.85
CA CYS A 67 -26.72 17.66 11.79
C CYS A 67 -26.11 17.21 13.12
N LEU A 68 -25.78 18.13 14.03
CA LEU A 68 -25.32 17.80 15.39
C LEU A 68 -26.43 17.16 16.24
N GLU A 69 -27.67 17.56 16.02
CA GLU A 69 -28.85 17.03 16.71
C GLU A 69 -29.35 15.72 16.08
N LEU A 70 -28.89 15.37 14.87
CA LEU A 70 -29.28 14.14 14.17
C LEU A 70 -28.91 12.89 14.98
N ARG A 71 -29.93 12.09 15.29
CA ARG A 71 -29.82 10.75 15.89
C ARG A 71 -30.64 9.77 15.06
N MET A 72 -29.98 8.83 14.42
CA MET A 72 -30.64 7.75 13.70
C MET A 72 -31.03 6.66 14.70
N GLU A 73 -32.30 6.65 15.12
CA GLU A 73 -32.83 5.68 16.09
C GLU A 73 -33.26 4.34 15.43
N SER A 74 -33.13 4.23 14.10
CA SER A 74 -33.54 3.04 13.37
C SER A 74 -32.72 1.82 13.76
N SER A 75 -33.40 0.72 14.10
CA SER A 75 -32.77 -0.57 14.33
C SER A 75 -32.30 -1.26 13.05
N GLU A 76 -32.56 -0.68 11.87
CA GLU A 76 -32.13 -1.18 10.56
C GLU A 76 -31.12 -0.22 9.90
N PRO A 77 -30.13 -0.74 9.15
CA PRO A 77 -29.23 0.10 8.37
C PRO A 77 -30.03 1.04 7.46
N THR A 78 -29.62 2.30 7.44
CA THR A 78 -30.25 3.36 6.63
C THR A 78 -29.16 3.96 5.78
N LEU A 79 -29.50 4.33 4.54
CA LEU A 79 -28.58 4.99 3.64
C LEU A 79 -28.77 6.50 3.73
N ILE A 80 -27.75 7.19 4.22
CA ILE A 80 -27.75 8.63 4.45
C ILE A 80 -27.02 9.31 3.29
N ALA A 81 -27.70 10.16 2.52
CA ALA A 81 -27.07 11.02 1.52
C ALA A 81 -26.73 12.36 2.18
N LEU A 82 -25.43 12.68 2.31
CA LEU A 82 -25.02 13.94 2.90
C LEU A 82 -25.21 15.11 1.95
N SER A 83 -25.50 16.29 2.49
CA SER A 83 -25.24 17.54 1.78
C SER A 83 -23.74 17.71 1.51
N GLY A 84 -23.42 18.42 0.44
CA GLY A 84 -22.04 18.67 0.03
C GLY A 84 -21.24 19.56 0.99
N SER A 85 -21.88 20.32 1.87
CA SER A 85 -21.21 21.23 2.83
C SER A 85 -21.05 20.66 4.23
N VAL A 86 -21.76 19.57 4.61
CA VAL A 86 -21.67 18.97 5.95
C VAL A 86 -20.22 18.66 6.39
N PRO A 87 -19.33 18.12 5.53
CA PRO A 87 -17.94 17.85 5.92
C PRO A 87 -17.10 19.08 6.27
N LEU A 88 -17.59 20.29 5.95
CA LEU A 88 -16.94 21.55 6.35
C LEU A 88 -17.21 21.90 7.82
N HIS A 89 -18.22 21.28 8.44
CA HIS A 89 -18.52 21.43 9.86
C HIS A 89 -18.06 20.19 10.65
N ARG A 90 -16.86 20.26 11.24
CA ARG A 90 -16.18 19.12 11.88
C ARG A 90 -17.05 18.32 12.86
N ASP A 91 -17.68 19.00 13.82
CA ASP A 91 -18.43 18.29 14.86
C ASP A 91 -19.66 17.56 14.30
N ALA A 92 -20.24 18.09 13.22
CA ALA A 92 -21.42 17.52 12.57
C ALA A 92 -21.05 16.23 11.83
N ILE A 93 -19.98 16.26 11.03
CA ILE A 93 -19.51 15.07 10.33
C ILE A 93 -18.98 14.01 11.31
N GLU A 94 -18.31 14.40 12.39
CA GLU A 94 -17.90 13.46 13.45
C GLU A 94 -19.10 12.81 14.15
N ASN A 95 -20.20 13.56 14.38
CA ASN A 95 -21.45 12.98 14.90
C ASN A 95 -22.05 11.94 13.94
N ILE A 96 -22.03 12.21 12.64
CA ILE A 96 -22.54 11.29 11.62
C ILE A 96 -21.66 10.04 11.50
N ARG A 97 -20.33 10.20 11.51
CA ARG A 97 -19.35 9.09 11.47
C ARG A 97 -19.52 8.10 12.61
N LYS A 98 -19.94 8.56 13.79
CA LYS A 98 -20.22 7.66 14.92
C LYS A 98 -21.40 6.72 14.67
N GLN A 99 -22.28 7.08 13.73
CA GLN A 99 -23.53 6.36 13.44
C GLN A 99 -23.42 5.47 12.19
N GLY A 100 -22.47 5.71 11.29
CA GLY A 100 -22.39 5.01 10.01
C GLY A 100 -21.00 4.96 9.39
N VAL A 101 -20.87 4.11 8.37
CA VAL A 101 -19.67 4.00 7.53
C VAL A 101 -19.74 5.05 6.43
N VAL A 102 -18.74 5.92 6.35
CA VAL A 102 -18.67 6.99 5.36
C VAL A 102 -17.98 6.51 4.09
N ILE A 103 -18.77 6.42 3.03
CA ILE A 103 -18.30 6.14 1.67
C ILE A 103 -18.14 7.45 0.91
N TYR A 104 -16.90 7.77 0.56
CA TYR A 104 -16.57 8.94 -0.24
C TYR A 104 -16.63 8.62 -1.73
N LEU A 105 -17.57 9.27 -2.43
CA LEU A 105 -17.64 9.30 -3.89
C LEU A 105 -16.59 10.30 -4.40
N ASP A 106 -15.38 9.79 -4.62
CA ASP A 106 -14.22 10.59 -5.02
C ASP A 106 -14.24 10.80 -6.53
N ILE A 107 -14.74 11.96 -6.95
CA ILE A 107 -14.83 12.37 -8.36
C ILE A 107 -13.83 13.51 -8.59
N PRO A 108 -13.02 13.46 -9.66
CA PRO A 108 -12.14 14.56 -10.04
C PRO A 108 -12.87 15.91 -10.10
N SER A 109 -12.25 16.95 -9.53
CA SER A 109 -12.81 18.32 -9.46
C SER A 109 -13.24 18.84 -10.83
N THR A 110 -12.46 18.56 -11.88
CA THR A 110 -12.76 18.96 -13.28
C THR A 110 -14.05 18.35 -13.82
N ILE A 111 -14.42 17.14 -13.37
CA ILE A 111 -15.67 16.48 -13.77
C ILE A 111 -16.85 17.07 -13.01
N ILE A 112 -16.66 17.34 -11.71
CA ILE A 112 -17.67 17.99 -10.89
C ILE A 112 -17.98 19.39 -11.43
N GLU A 113 -16.96 20.17 -11.76
CA GLU A 113 -17.10 21.49 -12.38
C GLU A 113 -17.93 21.41 -13.68
N LYS A 114 -17.60 20.47 -14.57
CA LYS A 114 -18.38 20.25 -15.80
C LYS A 114 -19.86 19.92 -15.51
N ARG A 115 -20.12 19.00 -14.58
CA ARG A 115 -21.50 18.61 -14.19
C ARG A 115 -22.27 19.79 -13.60
N LEU A 116 -21.63 20.59 -12.75
CA LEU A 116 -22.26 21.75 -12.14
C LEU A 116 -22.61 22.81 -13.19
N HIS A 117 -21.73 23.08 -14.16
CA HIS A 117 -22.05 23.96 -15.28
C HIS A 117 -23.20 23.43 -16.15
N GLU A 118 -23.23 22.12 -16.45
CA GLU A 118 -24.37 21.50 -17.18
C GLU A 118 -25.70 21.66 -16.41
N MET A 119 -25.63 21.66 -15.08
CA MET A 119 -26.77 21.93 -14.19
C MET A 119 -27.07 23.43 -13.99
N LYS A 120 -26.31 24.33 -14.62
CA LYS A 120 -26.39 25.80 -14.44
C LYS A 120 -26.13 26.24 -13.00
N VAL A 121 -25.24 25.53 -12.31
CA VAL A 121 -24.79 25.83 -10.95
C VAL A 121 -23.37 26.40 -11.03
N ASP A 122 -23.27 27.73 -10.99
CA ASP A 122 -21.98 28.43 -11.08
C ASP A 122 -21.40 28.82 -9.71
N ARG A 123 -22.17 28.60 -8.63
CA ARG A 123 -21.76 28.85 -7.25
C ARG A 123 -22.25 27.73 -6.35
N ILE A 124 -21.39 27.29 -5.44
CA ILE A 124 -21.71 26.30 -4.40
C ILE A 124 -21.33 26.85 -3.04
N VAL A 125 -21.84 26.21 -1.98
CA VAL A 125 -21.75 26.75 -0.63
C VAL A 125 -20.31 27.12 -0.23
N GLY A 126 -20.08 28.24 0.45
CA GLY A 126 -18.75 28.63 0.95
C GLY A 126 -17.78 29.18 -0.12
N MET A 127 -18.27 29.51 -1.31
CA MET A 127 -17.49 30.18 -2.36
C MET A 127 -17.29 31.68 -2.05
N LYS A 128 -16.02 32.10 -1.93
CA LYS A 128 -15.67 33.52 -1.71
C LYS A 128 -15.72 34.32 -3.01
N GLU A 129 -15.90 35.63 -2.89
CA GLU A 129 -15.87 36.54 -4.05
C GLU A 129 -14.50 36.46 -4.77
N GLY A 130 -14.52 36.26 -6.09
CA GLY A 130 -13.31 36.11 -6.92
C GLY A 130 -12.63 34.73 -6.87
N GLN A 131 -13.10 33.79 -6.04
CA GLN A 131 -12.59 32.41 -6.02
C GLN A 131 -13.15 31.61 -7.20
N THR A 132 -12.36 30.73 -7.80
CA THR A 132 -12.87 29.82 -8.84
C THR A 132 -13.57 28.60 -8.23
N LEU A 133 -14.48 27.97 -8.98
CA LEU A 133 -15.14 26.74 -8.54
C LEU A 133 -14.13 25.60 -8.34
N ALA A 134 -13.12 25.51 -9.23
CA ALA A 134 -12.03 24.55 -9.12
C ALA A 134 -11.24 24.71 -7.81
N ASP A 135 -10.86 25.94 -7.44
CA ASP A 135 -10.12 26.20 -6.20
C ASP A 135 -10.94 25.80 -4.96
N LEU A 136 -12.24 26.06 -4.99
CA LEU A 136 -13.13 25.68 -3.89
C LEU A 136 -13.31 24.16 -3.81
N LEU A 137 -13.44 23.46 -4.93
CA LEU A 137 -13.55 21.99 -4.95
C LEU A 137 -12.27 21.34 -4.44
N ASP A 138 -11.10 21.83 -4.86
CA ASP A 138 -9.80 21.37 -4.36
C ASP A 138 -9.65 21.65 -2.85
N TYR A 139 -10.09 22.82 -2.37
CA TYR A 139 -10.13 23.13 -0.94
C TYR A 139 -11.09 22.20 -0.17
N ARG A 140 -12.30 21.97 -0.67
CA ARG A 140 -13.30 21.08 -0.04
C ARG A 140 -12.81 19.63 0.01
N LYS A 141 -12.04 19.19 -0.99
CA LYS A 141 -11.45 17.85 -1.04
C LYS A 141 -10.63 17.54 0.21
N THR A 142 -9.91 18.51 0.77
CA THR A 142 -9.12 18.28 1.99
C THR A 142 -9.98 17.93 3.20
N PHE A 143 -11.26 18.31 3.21
CA PHE A 143 -12.22 17.94 4.25
C PHE A 143 -12.81 16.55 3.98
N TYR A 144 -13.22 16.27 2.74
CA TYR A 144 -13.73 14.93 2.40
C TYR A 144 -12.69 13.84 2.71
N GLU A 145 -11.41 14.11 2.45
CA GLU A 145 -10.33 13.15 2.71
C GLU A 145 -10.03 12.88 4.19
N GLN A 146 -10.56 13.69 5.12
CA GLN A 146 -10.38 13.49 6.55
C GLN A 146 -11.42 12.55 7.17
N PHE A 147 -12.59 12.42 6.54
CA PHE A 147 -13.78 11.88 7.20
C PHE A 147 -14.33 10.61 6.56
N PHE A 148 -13.70 10.08 5.51
CA PHE A 148 -14.14 8.85 4.88
C PHE A 148 -13.53 7.61 5.51
N ASP A 149 -14.29 6.52 5.48
CA ASP A 149 -13.82 5.20 5.90
C ASP A 149 -13.48 4.33 4.68
N VAL A 150 -14.23 4.49 3.58
CA VAL A 150 -13.92 3.86 2.29
C VAL A 150 -14.14 4.81 1.14
N ARG A 151 -13.31 4.68 0.10
CA ARG A 151 -13.35 5.51 -1.09
C ARG A 151 -13.84 4.73 -2.30
N VAL A 152 -14.73 5.34 -3.08
CA VAL A 152 -15.15 4.86 -4.40
C VAL A 152 -14.68 5.90 -5.41
N ALA A 153 -13.63 5.59 -6.18
CA ALA A 153 -13.10 6.51 -7.21
C ALA A 153 -14.01 6.55 -8.42
N CYS A 154 -14.72 7.62 -8.65
CA CYS A 154 -15.57 7.75 -9.83
C CYS A 154 -14.83 8.52 -10.92
N SER A 155 -14.91 8.06 -12.17
CA SER A 155 -14.30 8.73 -13.33
C SER A 155 -15.38 9.28 -14.28
N VAL A 156 -14.99 9.73 -15.47
CA VAL A 156 -15.90 10.37 -16.43
C VAL A 156 -16.99 9.39 -16.90
N ALA A 157 -18.24 9.88 -16.91
CA ALA A 157 -19.41 9.25 -17.54
C ALA A 157 -19.74 7.80 -17.10
N GLN A 158 -19.57 7.47 -15.82
CA GLN A 158 -20.07 6.20 -15.28
C GLN A 158 -21.59 6.26 -15.03
N PRO A 159 -22.37 5.26 -15.49
CA PRO A 159 -23.77 5.11 -15.12
C PRO A 159 -23.94 4.99 -13.61
N VAL A 160 -25.07 5.47 -13.09
CA VAL A 160 -25.35 5.44 -11.64
C VAL A 160 -25.38 4.01 -11.10
N GLU A 161 -25.76 3.05 -11.94
CA GLU A 161 -25.79 1.61 -11.64
C GLU A 161 -24.38 1.07 -11.36
N GLU A 162 -23.38 1.50 -12.15
CA GLU A 162 -22.00 1.09 -11.95
C GLU A 162 -21.45 1.69 -10.66
N VAL A 163 -21.74 2.97 -10.39
CA VAL A 163 -21.34 3.63 -9.14
C VAL A 163 -21.98 2.93 -7.94
N ALA A 164 -23.28 2.62 -8.01
CA ALA A 164 -24.00 1.91 -6.95
C ALA A 164 -23.39 0.52 -6.70
N GLN A 165 -23.09 -0.26 -7.74
CA GLN A 165 -22.46 -1.56 -7.56
C GLN A 165 -21.08 -1.45 -6.89
N ARG A 166 -20.30 -0.43 -7.24
CA ARG A 166 -18.99 -0.18 -6.61
C ARG A 166 -19.12 0.24 -5.16
N VAL A 167 -20.15 1.00 -4.81
CA VAL A 167 -20.48 1.32 -3.41
C VAL A 167 -20.83 0.04 -2.63
N VAL A 168 -21.62 -0.87 -3.21
CA VAL A 168 -21.92 -2.18 -2.57
C VAL A 168 -20.64 -2.98 -2.35
N ASN A 169 -19.78 -3.06 -3.36
CA ASN A 169 -18.51 -3.78 -3.26
C ASN A 169 -17.60 -3.18 -2.17
N ALA A 170 -17.48 -1.84 -2.14
CA ALA A 170 -16.73 -1.11 -1.12
C ALA A 170 -17.28 -1.34 0.29
N TRP A 171 -18.61 -1.38 0.44
CA TRP A 171 -19.26 -1.63 1.73
C TRP A 171 -19.07 -3.07 2.22
N ASN A 172 -19.18 -4.05 1.32
CA ASN A 172 -18.91 -5.45 1.64
C ASN A 172 -17.45 -5.67 2.03
N LEU A 173 -16.53 -5.04 1.29
CA LEU A 173 -15.11 -5.04 1.59
C LEU A 173 -14.82 -4.44 2.98
N TYR A 174 -15.44 -3.32 3.33
CA TYR A 174 -15.28 -2.71 4.66
C TYR A 174 -15.73 -3.66 5.77
N ARG A 175 -16.85 -4.35 5.55
CA ARG A 175 -17.44 -5.29 6.50
C ARG A 175 -16.73 -6.66 6.51
N ASN A 176 -15.76 -6.86 5.64
CA ASN A 176 -15.00 -8.09 5.47
C ASN A 176 -15.92 -9.33 5.31
N VAL A 177 -16.98 -9.22 4.50
CA VAL A 177 -18.04 -10.24 4.43
C VAL A 177 -17.52 -11.60 3.96
N ASN A 178 -16.56 -11.64 3.03
CA ASN A 178 -15.99 -12.87 2.47
C ASN A 178 -14.50 -13.04 2.80
N GLY A 179 -13.98 -12.35 3.82
CA GLY A 179 -12.56 -12.37 4.15
C GLY A 179 -11.70 -11.59 3.14
N GLU A 180 -12.26 -10.61 2.43
CA GLU A 180 -11.52 -9.79 1.47
C GLU A 180 -10.45 -8.88 2.12
N GLN A 181 -10.57 -8.62 3.42
CA GLN A 181 -9.57 -7.90 4.22
C GLN A 181 -8.51 -8.84 4.82
N ASP A 182 -8.63 -10.13 4.58
CA ASP A 182 -7.80 -11.14 5.22
C ASP A 182 -6.50 -11.40 4.46
N TYR A 183 -5.52 -11.86 5.23
CA TYR A 183 -4.31 -12.46 4.75
C TYR A 183 -4.30 -13.98 5.00
N VAL A 184 -3.54 -14.68 4.16
CA VAL A 184 -3.32 -16.12 4.24
C VAL A 184 -1.83 -16.42 4.06
N SER A 185 -1.38 -17.55 4.62
CA SER A 185 -0.04 -18.08 4.36
C SER A 185 0.05 -18.72 2.97
N THR A 186 1.17 -18.49 2.28
CA THR A 186 1.53 -19.17 1.03
C THR A 186 1.64 -20.69 1.16
N ARG A 187 1.72 -21.25 2.38
CA ARG A 187 1.84 -22.71 2.63
C ARG A 187 0.58 -23.34 3.23
N GLY A 188 -0.48 -22.56 3.46
CA GLY A 188 -1.81 -23.07 3.79
C GLY A 188 -2.02 -23.43 5.26
N GLY A 189 -1.17 -22.96 6.17
CA GLY A 189 -1.35 -23.13 7.62
C GLY A 189 -2.75 -22.67 8.08
N LEU A 190 -3.50 -23.59 8.70
CA LEU A 190 -4.87 -23.36 9.13
C LEU A 190 -5.01 -22.24 10.19
N LEU A 191 -3.99 -22.08 11.04
CA LEU A 191 -3.93 -21.01 12.05
C LEU A 191 -3.64 -19.63 11.46
N ASP A 192 -3.21 -19.59 10.21
CA ASP A 192 -2.86 -18.37 9.46
C ASP A 192 -3.92 -18.02 8.41
N ALA A 193 -5.08 -18.69 8.44
CA ALA A 193 -6.20 -18.40 7.57
C ALA A 193 -7.07 -17.28 8.17
N GLY A 194 -7.08 -16.10 7.56
CA GLY A 194 -7.99 -15.03 7.98
C GLY A 194 -7.38 -14.00 8.92
N VAL A 195 -6.07 -13.77 8.86
CA VAL A 195 -5.39 -12.83 9.77
C VAL A 195 -5.46 -11.39 9.23
N SER A 196 -5.49 -10.41 10.14
CA SER A 196 -5.57 -8.99 9.79
C SER A 196 -4.23 -8.44 9.29
N PHE A 197 -4.28 -7.27 8.63
CA PHE A 197 -3.08 -6.54 8.24
C PHE A 197 -2.16 -6.26 9.45
N SER A 198 -2.72 -5.80 10.57
CA SER A 198 -1.96 -5.51 11.80
C SER A 198 -1.19 -6.73 12.32
N HIS A 199 -1.80 -7.92 12.26
CA HIS A 199 -1.13 -9.18 12.59
C HIS A 199 0.02 -9.47 11.62
N VAL A 200 -0.21 -9.32 10.32
CA VAL A 200 0.83 -9.55 9.29
C VAL A 200 2.02 -8.62 9.46
N VAL A 201 1.78 -7.32 9.72
CA VAL A 201 2.85 -6.33 9.91
C VAL A 201 3.67 -6.65 11.16
N THR A 202 3.02 -7.03 12.27
CA THR A 202 3.71 -7.26 13.55
C THR A 202 4.44 -8.61 13.60
N LYS A 203 3.88 -9.67 13.01
CA LYS A 203 4.49 -11.01 12.97
C LYS A 203 5.53 -11.18 11.86
N GLY A 204 5.28 -10.62 10.67
CA GLY A 204 6.18 -10.72 9.51
C GLY A 204 6.18 -12.06 8.78
N LEU A 205 6.23 -13.19 9.50
CA LEU A 205 6.22 -14.56 8.96
C LEU A 205 5.02 -15.36 9.51
N ALA A 206 4.46 -16.27 8.72
CA ALA A 206 3.41 -17.18 9.16
C ALA A 206 3.96 -18.30 10.07
N LEU A 207 3.08 -18.94 10.86
CA LEU A 207 3.49 -19.95 11.84
C LEU A 207 4.02 -21.24 11.18
N ASP A 208 3.54 -21.53 9.97
CA ASP A 208 4.00 -22.64 9.12
C ASP A 208 5.32 -22.33 8.37
N GLY A 209 5.93 -21.16 8.63
CA GLY A 209 7.12 -20.67 7.97
C GLY A 209 6.88 -20.12 6.56
N GLY A 210 5.62 -20.05 6.11
CA GLY A 210 5.21 -19.41 4.87
C GLY A 210 5.15 -17.89 4.98
N LEU A 211 4.88 -17.25 3.84
CA LEU A 211 4.79 -15.80 3.71
C LEU A 211 3.32 -15.38 3.61
N TYR A 212 2.96 -14.26 4.23
CA TYR A 212 1.60 -13.72 4.08
C TYR A 212 1.40 -13.05 2.71
N VAL A 213 0.20 -13.25 2.17
CA VAL A 213 -0.35 -12.60 0.96
C VAL A 213 -1.85 -12.32 1.15
N PRO A 214 -2.42 -11.31 0.46
CA PRO A 214 -3.85 -11.06 0.47
C PRO A 214 -4.63 -12.31 0.04
N ARG A 215 -5.71 -12.65 0.76
CA ARG A 215 -6.64 -13.70 0.34
C ARG A 215 -7.29 -13.35 -1.00
N VAL A 216 -7.67 -12.09 -1.14
CA VAL A 216 -8.32 -11.54 -2.33
C VAL A 216 -7.56 -10.30 -2.79
N LEU A 217 -7.23 -10.26 -4.08
CA LEU A 217 -6.67 -9.06 -4.71
C LEU A 217 -7.79 -8.27 -5.37
N GLN A 218 -7.91 -7.00 -5.00
CA GLN A 218 -8.90 -6.11 -5.59
C GLN A 218 -8.41 -5.57 -6.92
N SER A 219 -9.21 -5.76 -7.97
CA SER A 219 -8.91 -5.17 -9.27
C SER A 219 -9.07 -3.64 -9.25
N CYS A 220 -8.22 -2.99 -10.01
CA CYS A 220 -8.30 -1.59 -10.38
C CYS A 220 -8.87 -1.51 -11.79
N SER A 221 -9.94 -0.73 -11.94
CA SER A 221 -10.48 -0.40 -13.25
C SER A 221 -9.59 0.60 -13.99
N LEU A 222 -9.69 0.64 -15.32
CA LEU A 222 -9.01 1.65 -16.14
C LEU A 222 -9.40 3.08 -15.73
N ASN A 223 -10.65 3.26 -15.33
CA ASN A 223 -11.21 4.50 -14.83
C ASN A 223 -10.53 4.98 -13.53
N GLU A 224 -10.27 4.05 -12.61
CA GLU A 224 -9.53 4.34 -11.40
C GLU A 224 -8.07 4.70 -11.71
N LEU A 225 -7.42 3.94 -12.59
CA LEU A 225 -6.05 4.24 -13.03
C LEU A 225 -5.96 5.63 -13.70
N ALA A 226 -6.92 5.96 -14.57
CA ALA A 226 -7.02 7.26 -15.21
C ALA A 226 -7.22 8.39 -14.19
N SER A 227 -8.00 8.15 -13.14
CA SER A 227 -8.17 9.13 -12.05
C SER A 227 -6.87 9.37 -11.28
N MET A 228 -6.01 8.36 -11.12
CA MET A 228 -4.70 8.51 -10.48
C MET A 228 -3.74 9.36 -11.33
N ALA A 229 -3.88 9.35 -12.66
CA ALA A 229 -3.11 10.22 -13.55
C ALA A 229 -3.36 11.71 -13.31
N LEU A 230 -4.51 12.08 -12.74
CA LEU A 230 -4.86 13.47 -12.42
C LEU A 230 -4.25 13.95 -11.09
N LEU A 231 -3.65 13.05 -10.30
CA LEU A 231 -3.06 13.39 -9.01
C LEU A 231 -1.71 14.11 -9.19
N LYS A 232 -1.47 15.08 -8.29
CA LYS A 232 -0.36 16.04 -8.39
C LYS A 232 0.89 15.57 -7.64
N SER A 233 0.74 14.76 -6.58
CA SER A 233 1.86 14.35 -5.72
C SER A 233 2.05 12.83 -5.66
N TYR A 234 3.26 12.41 -5.30
CA TYR A 234 3.56 11.00 -5.03
C TYR A 234 2.71 10.47 -3.88
N GLN A 235 2.51 11.27 -2.83
CA GLN A 235 1.73 10.95 -1.64
C GLN A 235 0.27 10.67 -1.98
N ASP A 236 -0.33 11.46 -2.86
CA ASP A 236 -1.71 11.23 -3.30
C ASP A 236 -1.81 9.89 -4.05
N VAL A 237 -0.90 9.61 -4.99
CA VAL A 237 -0.87 8.31 -5.70
C VAL A 237 -0.61 7.16 -4.72
N ALA A 238 0.32 7.34 -3.77
CA ALA A 238 0.63 6.35 -2.74
C ALA A 238 -0.62 5.99 -1.93
N LEU A 239 -1.40 6.98 -1.48
CA LEU A 239 -2.64 6.72 -0.75
C LEU A 239 -3.59 5.87 -1.59
N ARG A 240 -3.84 6.23 -2.85
CA ARG A 240 -4.78 5.50 -3.71
C ARG A 240 -4.32 4.08 -4.04
N VAL A 241 -3.02 3.87 -4.19
CA VAL A 241 -2.43 2.55 -4.44
C VAL A 241 -2.50 1.69 -3.19
N LEU A 242 -2.13 2.22 -2.01
CA LEU A 242 -2.15 1.47 -0.76
C LEU A 242 -3.58 1.09 -0.34
N GLU A 243 -4.58 1.95 -0.59
CA GLU A 243 -6.01 1.67 -0.36
C GLU A 243 -6.55 0.47 -1.18
N LYS A 244 -5.82 0.00 -2.21
CA LYS A 244 -6.21 -1.20 -2.97
C LYS A 244 -5.87 -2.51 -2.27
N PHE A 245 -5.05 -2.46 -1.22
CA PHE A 245 -4.65 -3.65 -0.48
C PHE A 245 -5.50 -3.80 0.80
N PRO A 246 -5.66 -5.03 1.30
CA PRO A 246 -6.32 -5.27 2.58
C PRO A 246 -5.58 -4.58 3.74
N LEU A 247 -6.08 -3.44 4.20
CA LEU A 247 -5.52 -2.73 5.37
C LEU A 247 -6.40 -2.91 6.62
N GLY A 248 -7.58 -3.51 6.46
CA GLY A 248 -8.58 -3.61 7.52
C GLY A 248 -9.25 -2.27 7.83
N THR A 249 -10.03 -2.25 8.91
CA THR A 249 -10.71 -1.05 9.40
C THR A 249 -9.96 -0.36 10.55
N GLU A 250 -8.90 -1.00 11.06
CA GLU A 250 -8.05 -0.51 12.16
C GLU A 250 -7.10 0.60 11.70
N LEU A 251 -6.77 0.67 10.41
CA LEU A 251 -5.94 1.72 9.82
C LEU A 251 -6.82 2.58 8.93
N THR A 252 -7.21 3.75 9.44
CA THR A 252 -8.05 4.68 8.67
C THR A 252 -7.24 5.33 7.55
N SER A 253 -7.92 5.74 6.46
CA SER A 253 -7.26 6.46 5.37
C SER A 253 -6.61 7.78 5.83
N GLN A 254 -7.14 8.42 6.87
CA GLN A 254 -6.55 9.64 7.46
C GLN A 254 -5.21 9.34 8.17
N GLU A 255 -5.16 8.27 8.97
CA GLU A 255 -3.92 7.84 9.64
C GLU A 255 -2.88 7.42 8.60
N LEU A 256 -3.29 6.64 7.60
CA LEU A 256 -2.43 6.24 6.49
C LEU A 256 -1.90 7.46 5.73
N ARG A 257 -2.76 8.44 5.40
CA ARG A 257 -2.36 9.71 4.76
C ARG A 257 -1.29 10.43 5.58
N LYS A 258 -1.49 10.58 6.88
CA LYS A 258 -0.51 11.22 7.78
C LYS A 258 0.84 10.48 7.77
N MET A 259 0.82 9.15 7.79
CA MET A 259 2.03 8.34 7.72
C MET A 259 2.76 8.53 6.38
N ILE A 260 2.04 8.47 5.26
CA ILE A 260 2.56 8.71 3.89
C ILE A 260 3.20 10.09 3.79
N ASP A 261 2.47 11.14 4.18
CA ASP A 261 2.95 12.53 4.08
C ASP A 261 4.23 12.72 4.90
N THR A 262 4.22 12.24 6.14
CA THR A 262 5.40 12.32 7.02
C THR A 262 6.58 11.55 6.43
N THR A 263 6.35 10.31 5.98
CA THR A 263 7.40 9.44 5.45
C THR A 263 8.05 10.02 4.20
N TYR A 264 7.26 10.40 3.20
CA TYR A 264 7.84 10.79 1.91
C TYR A 264 8.29 12.25 1.88
N SER A 265 7.99 13.06 2.90
CA SER A 265 8.57 14.40 3.08
C SER A 265 10.07 14.40 3.39
N THR A 266 10.64 13.25 3.81
CA THR A 266 12.08 13.14 4.13
C THR A 266 12.95 12.86 2.90
N PHE A 267 12.32 12.62 1.75
CA PHE A 267 13.04 12.37 0.50
C PHE A 267 13.54 13.69 -0.07
N SER A 268 14.78 13.66 -0.57
CA SER A 268 15.46 14.86 -1.09
C SER A 268 14.88 15.39 -2.41
N HIS A 269 14.12 14.57 -3.14
CA HIS A 269 13.48 14.93 -4.39
C HIS A 269 11.97 15.16 -4.22
N PRO A 270 11.38 16.26 -4.74
CA PRO A 270 9.95 16.57 -4.59
C PRO A 270 9.00 15.48 -5.12
N SER A 271 9.37 14.82 -6.21
CA SER A 271 8.60 13.70 -6.78
C SER A 271 8.80 12.37 -6.03
N VAL A 272 9.66 12.34 -4.99
CA VAL A 272 10.08 11.17 -4.19
C VAL A 272 10.87 10.14 -5.01
N VAL A 273 10.28 9.67 -6.11
CA VAL A 273 10.85 8.71 -7.05
C VAL A 273 10.69 9.26 -8.48
N PRO A 274 11.61 10.12 -8.95
CA PRO A 274 11.53 10.66 -10.30
C PRO A 274 11.85 9.58 -11.35
N LEU A 275 11.19 9.71 -12.50
CA LEU A 275 11.58 9.03 -13.73
C LEU A 275 12.63 9.89 -14.44
N SER A 276 13.79 9.31 -14.75
CA SER A 276 14.88 10.01 -15.42
C SER A 276 14.46 10.55 -16.79
N GLU A 277 15.31 11.35 -17.39
CA GLU A 277 15.25 11.60 -18.84
C GLU A 277 15.54 10.31 -19.63
N LYS A 278 15.19 10.34 -20.91
CA LYS A 278 15.40 9.20 -21.83
C LYS A 278 16.90 8.87 -21.91
N ILE A 279 17.28 7.64 -21.54
CA ILE A 279 18.68 7.21 -21.45
C ILE A 279 19.31 7.00 -22.83
N SER A 280 18.51 6.56 -23.80
CA SER A 280 18.94 6.30 -25.17
C SER A 280 18.13 7.16 -26.14
N PRO A 281 18.76 7.89 -27.09
CA PRO A 281 18.01 8.63 -28.11
C PRO A 281 17.10 7.72 -28.94
N GLU A 282 17.54 6.47 -29.19
CA GLU A 282 16.89 5.53 -30.11
C GLU A 282 15.87 4.62 -29.42
N LYS A 283 16.04 4.32 -28.12
CA LYS A 283 15.16 3.42 -27.36
C LYS A 283 14.41 4.18 -26.27
N HIS A 284 13.11 3.91 -26.07
CA HIS A 284 12.33 4.46 -24.97
C HIS A 284 12.70 3.81 -23.62
N GLN A 285 13.92 4.09 -23.16
CA GLN A 285 14.50 3.57 -21.92
C GLN A 285 14.64 4.69 -20.89
N TYR A 286 14.24 4.41 -19.65
CA TYR A 286 14.22 5.34 -18.54
C TYR A 286 14.64 4.62 -17.25
N HIS A 287 15.24 5.35 -16.32
CA HIS A 287 15.51 4.87 -14.97
C HIS A 287 14.44 5.37 -14.01
N ILE A 288 14.01 4.49 -13.10
CA ILE A 288 13.23 4.87 -11.92
C ILE A 288 14.25 5.14 -10.80
N GLU A 289 14.43 6.41 -10.43
CA GLU A 289 15.45 6.80 -9.46
C GLU A 289 14.94 6.59 -8.02
N LEU A 290 15.33 5.47 -7.43
CA LEU A 290 14.84 5.05 -6.10
C LEU A 290 15.80 5.42 -4.95
N PHE A 291 16.78 6.28 -5.18
CA PHE A 291 17.87 6.58 -4.24
C PHE A 291 17.79 7.98 -3.61
N HIS A 292 16.64 8.67 -3.72
CA HIS A 292 16.47 10.01 -3.13
C HIS A 292 16.04 10.01 -1.66
N GLY A 293 15.89 8.81 -1.07
CA GLY A 293 15.61 8.63 0.35
C GLY A 293 16.84 8.89 1.25
N PRO A 294 16.64 8.89 2.58
CA PRO A 294 17.66 9.29 3.55
C PRO A 294 18.93 8.42 3.55
N THR A 295 18.88 7.19 3.03
CA THR A 295 20.03 6.29 2.99
C THR A 295 20.52 6.02 1.57
N ALA A 296 20.03 6.77 0.59
CA ALA A 296 20.36 6.63 -0.83
C ALA A 296 20.10 5.23 -1.42
N ALA A 297 19.07 4.52 -0.94
CA ALA A 297 18.72 3.19 -1.43
C ALA A 297 17.22 3.01 -1.62
N PHE A 298 16.82 2.18 -2.59
CA PHE A 298 15.40 1.92 -2.89
C PHE A 298 14.60 1.37 -1.71
N LYS A 299 15.29 0.76 -0.75
CA LYS A 299 14.69 0.16 0.43
C LYS A 299 14.05 1.23 1.33
N ASP A 300 14.47 2.49 1.23
CA ASP A 300 13.87 3.61 1.95
C ASP A 300 12.40 3.80 1.63
N VAL A 301 11.97 3.57 0.37
CA VAL A 301 10.56 3.76 -0.02
C VAL A 301 9.63 2.91 0.86
N ALA A 302 10.06 1.70 1.22
CA ALA A 302 9.31 0.85 2.14
C ALA A 302 9.69 1.09 3.61
N LEU A 303 10.99 1.10 3.93
CA LEU A 303 11.47 1.05 5.31
C LEU A 303 11.30 2.38 6.07
N GLN A 304 10.96 3.47 5.39
CA GLN A 304 10.54 4.71 6.06
C GLN A 304 9.03 4.72 6.40
N LEU A 305 8.21 3.85 5.79
CA LEU A 305 6.77 3.73 6.08
C LEU A 305 6.46 2.57 7.02
N VAL A 306 7.16 1.44 6.87
CA VAL A 306 6.97 0.21 7.67
C VAL A 306 7.00 0.45 9.19
N PRO A 307 7.95 1.22 9.75
CA PRO A 307 7.99 1.47 11.20
C PRO A 307 6.71 2.13 11.71
N LYS A 308 6.13 3.08 10.95
CA LYS A 308 4.87 3.75 11.30
C LYS A 308 3.69 2.79 11.28
N LEU A 309 3.61 1.95 10.23
CA LEU A 309 2.59 0.90 10.13
C LEU A 309 2.74 -0.12 11.26
N PHE A 310 3.97 -0.46 11.63
CA PHE A 310 4.27 -1.40 12.71
C PHE A 310 3.83 -0.87 14.07
N VAL A 311 4.19 0.38 14.40
CA VAL A 311 3.81 1.01 15.67
C VAL A 311 2.30 1.20 15.74
N HIS A 312 1.65 1.56 14.63
CA HIS A 312 0.19 1.60 14.55
C HIS A 312 -0.42 0.23 14.86
N ALA A 313 -0.04 -0.81 14.11
CA ALA A 313 -0.53 -2.17 14.30
C ALA A 313 -0.29 -2.71 15.72
N LYS A 314 0.87 -2.41 16.30
CA LYS A 314 1.20 -2.72 17.70
C LYS A 314 0.22 -2.06 18.66
N ASN A 315 -0.09 -0.78 18.46
CA ASN A 315 -0.95 -0.02 19.37
C ASN A 315 -2.44 -0.36 19.24
N GLN A 316 -2.87 -0.92 18.11
CA GLN A 316 -4.24 -1.44 17.91
C GLN A 316 -4.50 -2.74 18.68
N SER A 317 -3.45 -3.49 19.02
CA SER A 317 -3.59 -4.74 19.77
C SER A 317 -3.42 -4.50 21.27
N GLU A 318 -4.45 -4.83 22.05
CA GLU A 318 -4.40 -4.79 23.53
C GLU A 318 -3.27 -5.66 24.11
N GLU A 319 -2.92 -6.75 23.45
CA GLU A 319 -1.81 -7.64 23.82
C GLU A 319 -0.44 -7.00 23.50
N LEU A 320 -0.31 -6.35 22.34
CA LEU A 320 0.99 -5.86 21.86
C LEU A 320 1.31 -4.42 22.30
N LYS A 321 0.32 -3.59 22.62
CA LYS A 321 0.51 -2.14 22.86
C LYS A 321 1.57 -1.83 23.91
N ASN A 322 1.63 -2.64 24.97
CA ASN A 322 2.58 -2.49 26.08
C ASN A 322 3.83 -3.36 25.94
N SER A 323 3.92 -4.20 24.89
CA SER A 323 5.08 -5.05 24.64
C SER A 323 6.24 -4.25 24.05
N LYS A 324 7.47 -4.63 24.37
CA LYS A 324 8.67 -4.14 23.67
C LYS A 324 8.97 -5.04 22.49
N PHE A 325 9.55 -4.48 21.43
CA PHE A 325 9.96 -5.22 20.25
C PHE A 325 11.44 -5.05 19.95
N LEU A 326 12.10 -6.16 19.61
CA LEU A 326 13.41 -6.16 18.97
C LEU A 326 13.27 -6.57 17.51
N ILE A 327 13.57 -5.64 16.62
CA ILE A 327 13.58 -5.83 15.18
C ILE A 327 14.94 -6.41 14.77
N LEU A 328 14.96 -7.68 14.39
CA LEU A 328 16.14 -8.37 13.89
C LEU A 328 16.21 -8.29 12.37
N THR A 329 17.34 -7.80 11.87
CA THR A 329 17.60 -7.62 10.43
C THR A 329 18.96 -8.17 10.08
N ALA A 330 19.02 -9.04 9.07
CA ALA A 330 20.27 -9.45 8.44
C ALA A 330 20.44 -8.63 7.16
N THR A 331 21.64 -8.10 6.89
CA THR A 331 21.87 -7.23 5.73
C THR A 331 23.18 -7.54 5.01
N SER A 332 23.19 -7.30 3.69
CA SER A 332 24.38 -7.18 2.86
C SER A 332 24.77 -5.71 2.58
N GLY A 333 24.16 -4.76 3.29
CA GLY A 333 24.41 -3.33 3.21
C GLY A 333 23.13 -2.52 3.40
N ASP A 334 22.51 -2.09 2.31
CA ASP A 334 21.38 -1.14 2.29
C ASP A 334 20.23 -1.45 3.26
N THR A 335 19.81 -2.72 3.40
CA THR A 335 18.66 -3.07 4.25
C THR A 335 18.91 -2.68 5.69
N GLY A 336 20.14 -2.80 6.15
CA GLY A 336 20.53 -2.44 7.52
C GLY A 336 20.40 -0.95 7.73
N VAL A 337 21.04 -0.16 6.87
CA VAL A 337 21.01 1.30 6.94
C VAL A 337 19.57 1.83 6.89
N SER A 338 18.77 1.41 5.91
CA SER A 338 17.37 1.84 5.80
C SER A 338 16.51 1.41 6.98
N THR A 339 16.71 0.22 7.55
CA THR A 339 15.98 -0.22 8.76
C THR A 339 16.37 0.63 9.96
N MET A 340 17.67 0.87 10.17
CA MET A 340 18.15 1.72 11.28
C MET A 340 17.56 3.13 11.15
N GLU A 341 17.64 3.72 9.97
CA GLU A 341 17.13 5.07 9.72
C GLU A 341 15.61 5.14 9.92
N GLY A 342 14.84 4.15 9.45
CA GLY A 342 13.38 4.13 9.58
C GLY A 342 12.89 4.00 11.03
N TYR A 343 13.58 3.21 11.86
CA TYR A 343 13.17 2.94 13.24
C TYR A 343 13.81 3.87 14.28
N LYS A 344 14.65 4.84 13.87
CA LYS A 344 15.37 5.73 14.80
C LYS A 344 14.47 6.52 15.73
N SER A 345 13.26 6.85 15.27
CA SER A 345 12.28 7.63 16.04
C SER A 345 11.29 6.78 16.82
N GLU A 346 11.40 5.44 16.78
CA GLU A 346 10.41 4.52 17.37
C GLU A 346 10.82 3.98 18.76
N ALA A 347 11.86 4.58 19.37
CA ALA A 347 12.33 4.21 20.70
C ALA A 347 11.23 4.35 21.77
N GLU A 348 10.50 5.47 21.74
CA GLU A 348 9.40 5.77 22.66
C GLU A 348 8.21 4.81 22.49
N ALA A 349 8.05 4.24 21.29
CA ALA A 349 7.06 3.20 21.02
C ALA A 349 7.49 1.81 21.54
N GLY A 350 8.66 1.70 22.19
CA GLY A 350 9.20 0.44 22.71
C GLY A 350 9.80 -0.44 21.62
N VAL A 351 10.28 0.14 20.52
CA VAL A 351 10.86 -0.60 19.40
C VAL A 351 12.37 -0.35 19.30
N SER A 352 13.13 -1.44 19.32
CA SER A 352 14.59 -1.46 19.17
C SER A 352 14.98 -2.25 17.93
N VAL A 353 16.15 -1.96 17.36
CA VAL A 353 16.67 -2.63 16.16
C VAL A 353 18.05 -3.20 16.44
N LEU A 354 18.25 -4.44 15.99
CA LEU A 354 19.56 -5.07 15.91
C LEU A 354 19.81 -5.55 14.48
N VAL A 355 20.81 -4.93 13.84
CA VAL A 355 21.25 -5.27 12.49
C VAL A 355 22.49 -6.17 12.56
N LEU A 356 22.42 -7.33 11.92
CA LEU A 356 23.56 -8.22 11.69
C LEU A 356 24.07 -8.06 10.27
N TYR A 357 25.37 -7.81 10.10
CA TYR A 357 26.02 -7.69 8.79
C TYR A 357 27.33 -8.48 8.75
N PRO A 358 27.73 -9.04 7.60
CA PRO A 358 28.99 -9.78 7.50
C PRO A 358 30.19 -8.84 7.62
N GLN A 359 31.15 -9.21 8.45
CA GLN A 359 32.40 -8.48 8.62
C GLN A 359 33.16 -8.40 7.28
N GLY A 360 33.40 -7.19 6.78
CA GLY A 360 34.03 -6.97 5.47
C GLY A 360 33.21 -7.46 4.28
N GLY A 361 31.91 -7.70 4.47
CA GLY A 361 30.97 -8.14 3.41
C GLY A 361 29.95 -7.08 3.00
N VAL A 362 30.14 -5.84 3.41
CA VAL A 362 29.35 -4.66 3.01
C VAL A 362 30.31 -3.57 2.51
N SER A 363 29.82 -2.59 1.74
CA SER A 363 30.68 -1.48 1.31
C SER A 363 31.08 -0.58 2.48
N GLU A 364 32.23 0.08 2.37
CA GLU A 364 32.72 1.00 3.40
C GLU A 364 31.72 2.12 3.72
N LEU A 365 31.03 2.65 2.70
CA LEU A 365 30.00 3.67 2.89
C LEU A 365 28.84 3.13 3.74
N GLN A 366 28.33 1.95 3.40
CA GLN A 366 27.21 1.31 4.13
C GLN A 366 27.61 0.95 5.56
N GLU A 367 28.83 0.45 5.78
CA GLU A 367 29.37 0.17 7.12
C GLU A 367 29.43 1.44 7.96
N ARG A 368 29.99 2.53 7.41
CA ARG A 368 30.05 3.83 8.08
C ARG A 368 28.66 4.37 8.40
N GLN A 369 27.71 4.27 7.48
CA GLN A 369 26.33 4.68 7.74
C GLN A 369 25.74 3.88 8.92
N MET A 370 25.86 2.55 8.93
CA MET A 370 25.36 1.73 10.04
C MET A 370 26.04 2.10 11.37
N LEU A 371 27.36 2.26 11.39
CA LEU A 371 28.08 2.59 12.63
C LEU A 371 27.75 3.98 13.16
N CYS A 372 27.52 4.96 12.28
CA CYS A 372 27.16 6.34 12.67
C CYS A 372 25.68 6.47 13.07
N SER A 373 24.79 5.61 12.58
CA SER A 373 23.35 5.62 12.89
C SER A 373 22.98 4.86 14.16
N GLN A 374 23.95 4.37 14.94
CA GLN A 374 23.65 3.70 16.21
C GLN A 374 23.14 4.69 17.26
N THR A 375 22.10 4.27 17.99
CA THR A 375 21.49 5.00 19.10
C THR A 375 21.30 4.04 20.29
N GLU A 376 20.64 4.47 21.35
CA GLU A 376 20.32 3.59 22.49
C GLU A 376 19.47 2.38 22.05
N ASN A 377 18.46 2.62 21.20
CA ASN A 377 17.55 1.58 20.69
C ASN A 377 18.00 0.94 19.37
N ILE A 378 19.13 1.34 18.79
CA ILE A 378 19.59 0.84 17.48
C ILE A 378 21.05 0.41 17.54
N ARG A 379 21.31 -0.85 17.21
CA ARG A 379 22.65 -1.43 17.17
C ARG A 379 22.93 -2.16 15.86
N ALA A 380 24.18 -2.08 15.41
CA ALA A 380 24.70 -2.86 14.31
C ALA A 380 25.86 -3.74 14.80
N VAL A 381 25.82 -5.03 14.47
CA VAL A 381 26.78 -6.05 14.90
C VAL A 381 27.37 -6.73 13.67
N SER A 382 28.69 -6.67 13.55
CA SER A 382 29.42 -7.41 12.53
C SER A 382 29.53 -8.89 12.91
N VAL A 383 29.20 -9.77 11.97
CA VAL A 383 29.28 -11.22 12.11
C VAL A 383 30.44 -11.76 11.28
N LYS A 384 31.27 -12.62 11.88
CA LYS A 384 32.31 -13.35 11.14
C LYS A 384 31.65 -14.39 10.23
N GLY A 385 31.60 -14.12 8.93
CA GLY A 385 30.93 -14.98 7.95
C GLY A 385 30.50 -14.20 6.70
N ASN A 386 29.50 -14.73 5.99
CA ASN A 386 28.88 -14.09 4.83
C ASN A 386 27.42 -13.67 5.15
N PHE A 387 26.73 -13.10 4.16
CA PHE A 387 25.34 -12.68 4.33
C PHE A 387 24.41 -13.85 4.71
N ASP A 388 24.56 -15.01 4.07
CA ASP A 388 23.78 -16.22 4.40
C ASP A 388 23.98 -16.65 5.86
N THR A 389 25.20 -16.50 6.41
CA THR A 389 25.48 -16.75 7.83
C THR A 389 24.64 -15.83 8.71
N CYS A 390 24.57 -14.53 8.40
CA CYS A 390 23.76 -13.57 9.14
C CYS A 390 22.26 -13.93 9.07
N GLN A 391 21.78 -14.34 7.88
CA GLN A 391 20.38 -14.77 7.71
C GLN A 391 20.07 -16.03 8.51
N THR A 392 20.98 -17.01 8.52
CA THR A 392 20.83 -18.25 9.29
C THR A 392 20.75 -17.96 10.79
N ILE A 393 21.64 -17.12 11.32
CA ILE A 393 21.59 -16.70 12.74
C ILE A 393 20.24 -16.05 13.09
N VAL A 394 19.76 -15.12 12.25
CA VAL A 394 18.46 -14.48 12.48
C VAL A 394 17.33 -15.52 12.48
N LYS A 395 17.34 -16.47 11.53
CA LYS A 395 16.34 -17.55 11.48
C LYS A 395 16.39 -18.47 12.70
N GLU A 396 17.59 -18.83 13.15
CA GLU A 396 17.79 -19.66 14.35
C GLU A 396 17.19 -18.96 15.58
N ILE A 397 17.49 -17.67 15.77
CA ILE A 397 16.92 -16.85 16.85
C ILE A 397 15.38 -16.83 16.79
N PHE A 398 14.79 -16.68 15.60
CA PHE A 398 13.32 -16.71 15.44
C PHE A 398 12.70 -18.08 15.69
N SER A 399 13.43 -19.16 15.40
CA SER A 399 12.95 -20.53 15.60
C SER A 399 13.06 -21.02 17.04
N ASP A 400 13.88 -20.36 17.86
CA ASP A 400 14.09 -20.71 19.26
C ASP A 400 12.94 -20.21 20.15
N ARG A 401 11.97 -21.10 20.37
CA ARG A 401 10.80 -20.84 21.23
C ARG A 401 11.18 -20.66 22.70
N ALA A 402 12.24 -21.30 23.17
CA ALA A 402 12.67 -21.19 24.55
C ALA A 402 13.25 -19.79 24.79
N LEU A 403 14.13 -19.33 23.90
CA LEU A 403 14.66 -17.97 23.91
C LEU A 403 13.54 -16.93 23.79
N ALA A 404 12.59 -17.11 22.87
CA ALA A 404 11.48 -16.17 22.73
C ALA A 404 10.64 -16.06 24.02
N THR A 405 10.36 -17.19 24.67
CA THR A 405 9.64 -17.24 25.95
C THR A 405 10.43 -16.57 27.08
N GLU A 406 11.74 -16.79 27.13
CA GLU A 406 12.63 -16.17 28.12
C GLU A 406 12.70 -14.64 27.94
N LEU A 407 12.83 -14.16 26.71
CA LEU A 407 12.86 -12.74 26.39
C LEU A 407 11.54 -12.05 26.76
N GLU A 408 10.42 -12.70 26.47
CA GLU A 408 9.10 -12.18 26.81
C GLU A 408 8.88 -12.13 28.34
N ASN A 409 9.18 -13.22 29.05
CA ASN A 409 8.98 -13.29 30.51
C ASN A 409 9.93 -12.36 31.28
N THR A 410 11.17 -12.21 30.83
CA THR A 410 12.21 -11.46 31.56
C THR A 410 12.20 -9.98 31.22
N PHE A 411 11.98 -9.63 29.95
CA PHE A 411 12.12 -8.26 29.45
C PHE A 411 10.84 -7.68 28.85
N GLY A 412 9.75 -8.45 28.76
CA GLY A 412 8.56 -8.07 28.00
C GLY A 412 8.87 -7.88 26.52
N LEU A 413 9.91 -8.55 26.01
CA LEU A 413 10.50 -8.32 24.70
C LEU A 413 10.05 -9.40 23.72
N ARG A 414 9.46 -8.96 22.60
CA ARG A 414 9.06 -9.81 21.48
C ARG A 414 9.98 -9.58 20.29
N LEU A 415 10.20 -10.63 19.51
CA LEU A 415 11.02 -10.57 18.29
C LEU A 415 10.14 -10.26 17.08
N SER A 416 10.62 -9.41 16.17
CA SER A 416 10.03 -9.22 14.84
C SER A 416 11.11 -8.89 13.81
N SER A 417 10.79 -8.94 12.52
CA SER A 417 11.77 -8.74 11.44
C SER A 417 11.35 -7.63 10.48
N ALA A 418 12.35 -6.83 10.07
CA ALA A 418 12.22 -5.85 8.97
C ALA A 418 12.79 -6.38 7.64
N ASN A 419 13.01 -7.69 7.50
CA ASN A 419 13.45 -8.29 6.23
C ASN A 419 12.32 -8.31 5.19
N SER A 420 12.66 -8.53 3.91
CA SER A 420 11.74 -8.53 2.77
C SER A 420 10.67 -9.65 2.79
N ILE A 421 10.65 -10.45 3.84
CA ILE A 421 9.58 -11.40 4.14
C ILE A 421 8.33 -10.69 4.68
N ASN A 422 8.48 -9.54 5.35
CA ASN A 422 7.34 -8.79 5.88
C ASN A 422 6.52 -8.19 4.71
N TRP A 423 5.22 -8.47 4.69
CA TRP A 423 4.32 -7.98 3.65
C TRP A 423 4.31 -6.44 3.56
N ALA A 424 4.46 -5.75 4.69
CA ALA A 424 4.51 -4.28 4.74
C ALA A 424 5.70 -3.70 3.95
N ARG A 425 6.72 -4.51 3.60
CA ARG A 425 7.78 -4.07 2.70
C ARG A 425 7.42 -4.13 1.23
N ILE A 426 6.49 -5.00 0.83
CA ILE A 426 6.12 -5.22 -0.58
C ILE A 426 5.16 -4.13 -1.05
N ILE A 427 4.12 -3.81 -0.26
CA ILE A 427 3.07 -2.89 -0.73
C ILE A 427 3.58 -1.48 -1.07
N PRO A 428 4.44 -0.82 -0.25
CA PRO A 428 4.93 0.53 -0.59
C PRO A 428 5.74 0.55 -1.89
N GLN A 429 6.37 -0.58 -2.25
CA GLN A 429 7.14 -0.68 -3.48
C GLN A 429 6.26 -0.74 -4.74
N VAL A 430 4.97 -1.11 -4.61
CA VAL A 430 4.00 -1.05 -5.72
C VAL A 430 3.87 0.38 -6.24
N VAL A 431 3.90 1.37 -5.33
CA VAL A 431 3.62 2.77 -5.62
C VAL A 431 4.53 3.33 -6.71
N TYR A 432 5.85 3.09 -6.63
CA TYR A 432 6.77 3.69 -7.61
C TYR A 432 6.64 3.11 -9.01
N TYR A 433 6.15 1.88 -9.17
CA TYR A 433 5.82 1.35 -10.49
C TYR A 433 4.63 2.09 -11.09
N VAL A 434 3.60 2.34 -10.27
CA VAL A 434 2.40 3.07 -10.69
C VAL A 434 2.74 4.52 -11.02
N THR A 435 3.48 5.22 -10.16
CA THR A 435 3.85 6.61 -10.43
C THR A 435 4.72 6.74 -11.67
N SER A 436 5.66 5.82 -11.89
CA SER A 436 6.51 5.81 -13.10
C SER A 436 5.71 5.51 -14.38
N TYR A 437 4.76 4.58 -14.31
CA TYR A 437 3.86 4.27 -15.43
C TYR A 437 2.96 5.47 -15.77
N LEU A 438 2.37 6.10 -14.76
CA LEU A 438 1.57 7.31 -14.92
C LEU A 438 2.40 8.49 -15.45
N GLU A 439 3.67 8.59 -15.06
CA GLU A 439 4.58 9.62 -15.56
C GLU A 439 4.90 9.41 -17.05
N LEU A 440 5.13 8.18 -17.50
CA LEU A 440 5.26 7.87 -18.93
C LEU A 440 4.00 8.27 -19.72
N TYR A 441 2.82 8.01 -19.15
CA TYR A 441 1.55 8.43 -19.74
C TYR A 441 1.42 9.97 -19.79
N LYS A 442 1.74 10.67 -18.69
CA LYS A 442 1.72 12.15 -18.63
C LYS A 442 2.68 12.78 -19.64
N ARG A 443 3.85 12.18 -19.84
CA ARG A 443 4.85 12.58 -20.86
C ARG A 443 4.44 12.20 -22.30
N SER A 444 3.26 11.60 -22.49
CA SER A 444 2.77 11.11 -23.79
C SER A 444 3.72 10.10 -24.46
N VAL A 445 4.52 9.38 -23.67
CA VAL A 445 5.41 8.31 -24.16
C VAL A 445 4.62 7.04 -24.46
N ILE A 446 3.59 6.78 -23.67
CA ILE A 446 2.70 5.61 -23.79
C ILE A 446 1.23 6.02 -23.66
N LYS A 447 0.31 5.20 -24.15
CA LYS A 447 -1.11 5.26 -23.76
C LYS A 447 -1.32 4.57 -22.41
N LEU A 448 -2.41 4.91 -21.70
CA LEU A 448 -2.69 4.38 -20.36
C LEU A 448 -2.89 2.85 -20.29
N THR A 449 -3.19 2.19 -21.41
CA THR A 449 -3.31 0.73 -21.51
C THR A 449 -2.17 0.08 -22.27
N GLU A 450 -1.14 0.86 -22.62
CA GLU A 450 -0.01 0.37 -23.40
C GLU A 450 0.99 -0.31 -22.47
N PRO A 451 1.37 -1.57 -22.75
CA PRO A 451 2.23 -2.32 -21.87
C PRO A 451 3.69 -1.85 -21.98
N VAL A 452 4.40 -1.89 -20.85
CA VAL A 452 5.84 -1.60 -20.78
C VAL A 452 6.63 -2.84 -20.38
N ASP A 453 7.93 -2.87 -20.69
CA ASP A 453 8.86 -3.85 -20.11
C ASP A 453 9.48 -3.28 -18.84
N ILE A 454 9.60 -4.12 -17.80
CA ILE A 454 10.15 -3.72 -16.50
C ILE A 454 11.42 -4.52 -16.23
N VAL A 455 12.55 -3.83 -16.12
CA VAL A 455 13.86 -4.44 -15.80
C VAL A 455 14.21 -4.16 -14.36
N VAL A 456 14.51 -5.22 -13.59
CA VAL A 456 14.87 -5.09 -12.16
C VAL A 456 16.13 -5.88 -11.85
N PRO A 457 17.20 -5.22 -11.36
CA PRO A 457 18.30 -5.89 -10.68
C PRO A 457 17.77 -6.65 -9.46
N SER A 458 17.75 -7.97 -9.55
CA SER A 458 16.91 -8.81 -8.69
C SER A 458 17.74 -9.65 -7.75
N GLY A 459 17.59 -9.39 -6.45
CA GLY A 459 18.10 -10.25 -5.36
C GLY A 459 16.98 -11.09 -4.75
N ASN A 460 16.46 -10.64 -3.60
CA ASN A 460 15.36 -11.31 -2.87
C ASN A 460 13.96 -11.22 -3.52
N PHE A 461 13.86 -10.83 -4.80
CA PHE A 461 12.66 -10.76 -5.64
C PHE A 461 11.52 -9.83 -5.18
N GLY A 462 11.58 -9.23 -4.00
CA GLY A 462 10.52 -8.36 -3.47
C GLY A 462 10.22 -7.13 -4.35
N ASN A 463 11.24 -6.55 -4.98
CA ASN A 463 11.08 -5.40 -5.87
C ASN A 463 10.29 -5.79 -7.12
N LEU A 464 10.73 -6.81 -7.86
CA LEU A 464 10.03 -7.28 -9.06
C LEU A 464 8.64 -7.84 -8.72
N LEU A 465 8.48 -8.50 -7.56
CA LEU A 465 7.18 -8.96 -7.06
C LEU A 465 6.18 -7.81 -6.89
N SER A 466 6.64 -6.63 -6.47
CA SER A 466 5.77 -5.46 -6.30
C SER A 466 5.22 -4.96 -7.66
N ALA A 467 6.01 -5.04 -8.73
CA ALA A 467 5.54 -4.79 -10.09
C ALA A 467 4.48 -5.81 -10.52
N ILE A 468 4.66 -7.08 -10.16
CA ILE A 468 3.71 -8.15 -10.47
C ILE A 468 2.39 -7.91 -9.75
N PHE A 469 2.40 -7.49 -8.48
CA PHE A 469 1.18 -7.11 -7.79
C PHE A 469 0.49 -5.93 -8.48
N ALA A 470 1.23 -4.87 -8.82
CA ALA A 470 0.69 -3.72 -9.55
C ALA A 470 -0.01 -4.15 -10.85
N TRP A 471 0.64 -5.03 -11.63
CA TRP A 471 0.09 -5.57 -12.87
C TRP A 471 -1.13 -6.47 -12.63
N LYS A 472 -1.07 -7.38 -11.65
CA LYS A 472 -2.13 -8.35 -11.35
C LYS A 472 -3.42 -7.66 -10.95
N ILE A 473 -3.32 -6.51 -10.27
CA ILE A 473 -4.47 -5.69 -9.89
C ILE A 473 -4.82 -4.62 -10.92
N GLY A 474 -4.13 -4.53 -12.06
CA GLY A 474 -4.48 -3.60 -13.15
C GLY A 474 -4.07 -2.14 -12.91
N LEU A 475 -3.10 -1.88 -12.03
CA LEU A 475 -2.54 -0.54 -11.84
C LEU A 475 -1.47 -0.17 -12.87
N ILE A 476 -0.90 -1.17 -13.55
CA ILE A 476 0.05 -0.99 -14.66
C ILE A 476 -0.18 -2.08 -15.71
N TYR A 477 0.26 -1.82 -16.94
CA TYR A 477 0.27 -2.81 -18.02
C TYR A 477 1.71 -3.20 -18.32
N VAL A 478 2.00 -4.51 -18.31
CA VAL A 478 3.35 -5.03 -18.49
C VAL A 478 3.38 -6.09 -19.58
N ASN A 479 4.35 -5.96 -20.47
CA ASN A 479 4.65 -6.95 -21.50
C ASN A 479 5.58 -8.02 -20.92
N LYS A 480 6.80 -7.65 -20.53
CA LYS A 480 7.77 -8.54 -19.87
C LYS A 480 8.26 -8.02 -18.52
N PHE A 481 8.37 -8.94 -17.55
CA PHE A 481 9.13 -8.76 -16.31
C PHE A 481 10.54 -9.32 -16.50
N ILE A 482 11.55 -8.46 -16.53
CA ILE A 482 12.93 -8.82 -16.85
C ILE A 482 13.74 -8.89 -15.57
N CYS A 483 14.15 -10.11 -15.20
CA CYS A 483 15.01 -10.36 -14.06
C CYS A 483 16.48 -10.20 -14.46
N ALA A 484 17.12 -9.13 -14.02
CA ALA A 484 18.54 -8.90 -14.22
C ALA A 484 19.34 -9.43 -13.00
N SER A 485 20.22 -10.39 -13.24
CA SER A 485 21.12 -10.95 -12.23
C SER A 485 22.58 -10.56 -12.53
N ASN A 486 23.42 -10.56 -11.50
CA ASN A 486 24.87 -10.51 -11.69
C ASN A 486 25.41 -11.94 -11.90
N GLU A 487 26.66 -12.22 -11.54
CA GLU A 487 27.26 -13.56 -11.55
C GLU A 487 26.44 -14.60 -10.75
N ASN A 488 25.67 -14.16 -9.74
CA ASN A 488 24.75 -15.01 -8.98
C ASN A 488 23.41 -15.15 -9.73
N CYS A 489 23.40 -16.01 -10.75
CA CYS A 489 22.32 -16.11 -11.76
C CYS A 489 21.16 -17.06 -11.45
N ILE A 490 20.92 -17.45 -10.18
CA ILE A 490 19.89 -18.44 -9.83
C ILE A 490 18.50 -18.09 -10.35
N LEU A 491 18.13 -16.80 -10.30
CA LEU A 491 16.83 -16.34 -10.80
C LEU A 491 16.74 -16.36 -12.32
N ALA A 492 17.83 -16.03 -13.01
CA ALA A 492 17.86 -16.08 -14.47
C ALA A 492 17.71 -17.52 -14.97
N ASP A 493 18.41 -18.46 -14.34
CA ASP A 493 18.30 -19.88 -14.68
C ASP A 493 16.91 -20.43 -14.34
N PHE A 494 16.33 -20.03 -13.20
CA PHE A 494 14.98 -20.40 -12.81
C PHE A 494 13.94 -19.93 -13.83
N VAL A 495 14.00 -18.66 -14.27
CA VAL A 495 13.08 -18.11 -15.29
C VAL A 495 13.18 -18.87 -16.61
N LYS A 496 14.38 -19.27 -17.05
CA LYS A 496 14.60 -19.98 -18.31
C LYS A 496 14.15 -21.44 -18.24
N THR A 497 14.51 -22.12 -17.16
CA THR A 497 14.42 -23.60 -17.08
C THR A 497 13.21 -24.10 -16.31
N GLY A 498 12.65 -23.29 -15.40
CA GLY A 498 11.66 -23.71 -14.39
C GLY A 498 12.28 -24.50 -13.23
N ILE A 499 13.60 -24.62 -13.18
CA ILE A 499 14.33 -25.38 -12.15
C ILE A 499 15.05 -24.39 -11.23
N TYR A 500 14.79 -24.49 -9.94
CA TYR A 500 15.47 -23.72 -8.90
C TYR A 500 16.47 -24.64 -8.19
N ASP A 501 17.74 -24.62 -8.59
CA ASP A 501 18.77 -25.55 -8.09
C ASP A 501 19.95 -24.80 -7.45
N ILE A 502 20.20 -25.05 -6.17
CA ILE A 502 21.30 -24.45 -5.40
C ILE A 502 22.38 -25.47 -4.97
N ARG A 503 22.31 -26.73 -5.42
CA ARG A 503 23.22 -27.82 -4.98
C ARG A 503 24.69 -27.52 -5.26
N GLU A 504 24.98 -27.05 -6.48
CA GLU A 504 26.35 -26.82 -6.97
C GLU A 504 26.71 -25.33 -7.04
N ARG A 505 25.93 -24.46 -6.37
CA ARG A 505 26.15 -23.01 -6.42
C ARG A 505 26.94 -22.53 -5.21
N THR A 506 27.91 -21.68 -5.48
CA THR A 506 28.66 -20.94 -4.46
C THR A 506 28.44 -19.45 -4.65
N LEU A 507 28.19 -18.75 -3.54
CA LEU A 507 27.94 -17.32 -3.56
C LEU A 507 29.19 -16.57 -4.06
N GLN A 508 29.07 -15.88 -5.18
CA GLN A 508 30.14 -15.05 -5.73
C GLN A 508 30.03 -13.64 -5.18
N LYS A 509 31.14 -13.07 -4.73
CA LYS A 509 31.21 -11.65 -4.32
C LYS A 509 31.33 -10.79 -5.56
N THR A 510 30.45 -9.81 -5.71
CA THR A 510 30.40 -8.92 -6.88
C THR A 510 30.49 -7.45 -6.47
N THR A 511 30.52 -6.55 -7.46
CA THR A 511 30.36 -5.09 -7.23
C THR A 511 28.92 -4.68 -6.92
N SER A 512 27.97 -5.63 -6.95
CA SER A 512 26.55 -5.41 -6.64
C SER A 512 26.09 -6.30 -5.46
N PRO A 513 26.70 -6.15 -4.26
CA PRO A 513 26.53 -7.07 -3.13
C PRO A 513 25.08 -7.18 -2.60
N SER A 514 24.24 -6.19 -2.89
CA SER A 514 22.81 -6.19 -2.53
C SER A 514 21.98 -7.23 -3.28
N ILE A 515 22.50 -7.81 -4.36
CA ILE A 515 21.85 -8.88 -5.15
C ILE A 515 22.67 -10.18 -5.21
N ASP A 516 23.77 -10.28 -4.46
CA ASP A 516 24.52 -11.52 -4.25
C ASP A 516 23.68 -12.47 -3.38
N ILE A 517 22.93 -13.37 -4.01
CA ILE A 517 22.03 -14.31 -3.32
C ILE A 517 22.05 -15.71 -3.95
N LEU A 518 21.89 -16.73 -3.11
CA LEU A 518 21.60 -18.11 -3.56
C LEU A 518 20.11 -18.45 -3.45
N VAL A 519 19.44 -17.94 -2.41
CA VAL A 519 18.02 -18.18 -2.16
C VAL A 519 17.26 -16.88 -2.15
N SER A 520 16.26 -16.78 -3.04
CA SER A 520 15.42 -15.60 -3.15
C SER A 520 14.11 -15.80 -2.39
N SER A 521 13.98 -15.10 -1.25
CA SER A 521 12.87 -15.29 -0.32
C SER A 521 11.47 -15.08 -0.94
N ASN A 522 11.29 -14.14 -1.87
CA ASN A 522 9.96 -13.82 -2.42
C ASN A 522 9.55 -14.66 -3.64
N ILE A 523 10.36 -15.62 -4.09
CA ILE A 523 9.94 -16.59 -5.11
C ILE A 523 8.75 -17.42 -4.61
N GLU A 524 8.68 -17.70 -3.30
CA GLU A 524 7.53 -18.38 -2.70
C GLU A 524 6.20 -17.64 -2.96
N ARG A 525 6.18 -16.31 -2.84
CA ARG A 525 4.99 -15.50 -3.16
C ARG A 525 4.67 -15.52 -4.66
N LEU A 526 5.69 -15.51 -5.53
CA LEU A 526 5.48 -15.65 -6.97
C LEU A 526 4.79 -16.98 -7.30
N LEU A 527 5.32 -18.09 -6.77
CA LEU A 527 4.74 -19.42 -6.99
C LEU A 527 3.28 -19.45 -6.55
N TYR A 528 2.97 -18.93 -5.36
CA TYR A 528 1.60 -18.83 -4.88
C TYR A 528 0.71 -17.98 -5.79
N LEU A 529 1.18 -16.82 -6.28
CA LEU A 529 0.41 -15.97 -7.18
C LEU A 529 0.09 -16.62 -8.53
N ILE A 530 0.92 -17.57 -8.98
CA ILE A 530 0.73 -18.29 -10.25
C ILE A 530 -0.22 -19.47 -10.05
N CYS A 531 0.05 -20.35 -9.08
CA CYS A 531 -0.72 -21.59 -8.93
C CYS A 531 -1.92 -21.48 -7.98
N ASN A 532 -1.95 -20.48 -7.10
CA ASN A 532 -2.93 -20.32 -6.03
C ASN A 532 -3.14 -21.62 -5.20
N ASN A 533 -2.08 -22.42 -5.04
CA ASN A 533 -2.12 -23.73 -4.41
C ASN A 533 -1.09 -23.80 -3.27
N PRO A 534 -1.51 -23.53 -2.02
CA PRO A 534 -0.59 -23.52 -0.88
C PRO A 534 0.12 -24.86 -0.64
N THR A 535 -0.55 -25.98 -0.89
CA THR A 535 0.03 -27.32 -0.74
C THR A 535 1.18 -27.54 -1.71
N GLN A 536 1.02 -27.12 -2.96
CA GLN A 536 2.06 -27.21 -3.99
C GLN A 536 3.26 -26.31 -3.65
N VAL A 537 3.00 -25.09 -3.17
CA VAL A 537 4.06 -24.17 -2.71
C VAL A 537 4.83 -24.75 -1.54
N ALA A 538 4.12 -25.32 -0.55
CA ALA A 538 4.75 -25.98 0.60
C ALA A 538 5.65 -27.14 0.17
N GLN A 539 5.26 -27.92 -0.84
CA GLN A 539 6.07 -28.99 -1.41
C GLN A 539 7.37 -28.46 -2.04
N TYR A 540 7.30 -27.40 -2.86
CA TYR A 540 8.49 -26.80 -3.46
C TYR A 540 9.45 -26.25 -2.40
N MET A 541 8.92 -25.60 -1.36
CA MET A 541 9.75 -25.07 -0.28
C MET A 541 10.38 -26.20 0.56
N LYS A 542 9.67 -27.31 0.75
CA LYS A 542 10.22 -28.51 1.39
C LYS A 542 11.35 -29.11 0.57
N GLN A 543 11.15 -29.31 -0.73
CA GLN A 543 12.19 -29.79 -1.66
C GLN A 543 13.42 -28.86 -1.67
N LEU A 544 13.22 -27.54 -1.70
CA LEU A 544 14.34 -26.60 -1.60
C LEU A 544 15.11 -26.75 -0.27
N SER A 545 14.41 -26.98 0.83
CA SER A 545 15.05 -27.11 2.15
C SER A 545 15.85 -28.40 2.30
N GLU A 546 15.29 -29.54 1.84
CA GLU A 546 15.81 -30.90 2.02
C GLU A 546 16.77 -31.30 0.89
N GLU A 547 16.37 -31.06 -0.36
CA GLU A 547 17.08 -31.51 -1.57
C GLU A 547 17.88 -30.40 -2.23
N LYS A 548 17.75 -29.15 -1.76
CA LYS A 548 18.41 -27.97 -2.33
C LYS A 548 18.04 -27.72 -3.80
N CYS A 549 16.91 -28.26 -4.26
CA CYS A 549 16.43 -28.12 -5.63
C CYS A 549 14.91 -28.32 -5.69
N PHE A 550 14.23 -27.68 -6.63
CA PHE A 550 12.89 -28.06 -7.08
C PHE A 550 12.68 -27.71 -8.55
N GLU A 551 11.78 -28.43 -9.22
CA GLU A 551 11.29 -28.11 -10.56
C GLU A 551 9.80 -27.76 -10.50
N VAL A 552 9.41 -26.66 -11.13
CA VAL A 552 8.02 -26.21 -11.15
C VAL A 552 7.19 -26.99 -12.16
N SER A 553 5.87 -26.99 -11.98
CA SER A 553 4.96 -27.64 -12.91
C SER A 553 4.98 -26.97 -14.30
N PRO A 554 4.57 -27.68 -15.36
CA PRO A 554 4.53 -27.12 -16.71
C PRO A 554 3.77 -25.80 -16.83
N GLU A 555 2.68 -25.63 -16.07
CA GLU A 555 1.86 -24.42 -16.09
C GLU A 555 2.63 -23.21 -15.53
N ILE A 556 3.38 -23.40 -14.44
CA ILE A 556 4.23 -22.35 -13.86
C ILE A 556 5.37 -22.02 -14.82
N LYS A 557 5.99 -23.04 -15.44
CA LYS A 557 7.06 -22.86 -16.41
C LYS A 557 6.60 -22.09 -17.65
N GLU A 558 5.41 -22.38 -18.18
CA GLU A 558 4.80 -21.65 -19.29
C GLU A 558 4.55 -20.19 -18.91
N PHE A 559 4.04 -19.93 -17.71
CA PHE A 559 3.86 -18.56 -17.22
C PHE A 559 5.19 -17.80 -17.13
N LEU A 560 6.24 -18.43 -16.58
CA LEU A 560 7.58 -17.84 -16.52
C LEU A 560 8.10 -17.50 -17.92
N GLN A 561 8.04 -18.43 -18.86
CA GLN A 561 8.54 -18.23 -20.23
C GLN A 561 7.72 -17.20 -21.02
N THR A 562 6.42 -17.08 -20.73
CA THR A 562 5.52 -16.13 -21.40
C THR A 562 5.66 -14.72 -20.85
N LYS A 563 5.70 -14.55 -19.52
CA LYS A 563 5.66 -13.23 -18.88
C LYS A 563 7.00 -12.69 -18.40
N PHE A 564 8.01 -13.54 -18.25
CA PHE A 564 9.33 -13.12 -17.83
C PHE A 564 10.33 -13.18 -18.98
N ASP A 565 11.41 -12.44 -18.78
CA ASP A 565 12.69 -12.66 -19.42
C ASP A 565 13.77 -12.56 -18.33
N SER A 566 14.99 -12.95 -18.65
CA SER A 566 16.11 -12.83 -17.71
C SER A 566 17.44 -12.63 -18.40
N CYS A 567 18.29 -11.86 -17.75
CA CYS A 567 19.64 -11.58 -18.22
C CYS A 567 20.64 -11.67 -17.07
N THR A 568 21.89 -11.89 -17.43
CA THR A 568 23.03 -11.87 -16.51
C THR A 568 24.01 -10.80 -16.98
N ALA A 569 24.65 -10.13 -16.03
CA ALA A 569 25.73 -9.18 -16.30
C ALA A 569 26.96 -9.58 -15.48
N SER A 570 28.06 -9.85 -16.17
CA SER A 570 29.37 -10.05 -15.55
C SER A 570 29.93 -8.74 -15.00
N GLU A 571 30.92 -8.83 -14.11
CA GLU A 571 31.61 -7.65 -13.55
C GLU A 571 32.16 -6.72 -14.65
N SER A 572 32.70 -7.29 -15.73
CA SER A 572 33.19 -6.51 -16.87
C SER A 572 32.07 -5.78 -17.59
N GLN A 573 30.90 -6.41 -17.76
CA GLN A 573 29.75 -5.78 -18.43
C GLN A 573 29.13 -4.70 -17.55
N VAL A 574 29.06 -4.91 -16.23
CA VAL A 574 28.62 -3.90 -15.27
C VAL A 574 29.54 -2.67 -15.34
N ALA A 575 30.85 -2.88 -15.25
CA ALA A 575 31.83 -1.79 -15.36
C ALA A 575 31.75 -1.06 -16.71
N GLN A 576 31.58 -1.78 -17.81
CA GLN A 576 31.43 -1.19 -19.14
C GLN A 576 30.12 -0.41 -19.30
N THR A 577 29.06 -0.78 -18.58
CA THR A 577 27.76 -0.07 -18.64
C THR A 577 27.81 1.24 -17.84
N ILE A 578 28.62 1.30 -16.78
CA ILE A 578 28.79 2.48 -15.94
C ILE A 578 29.71 3.52 -16.58
N ASN A 579 30.79 3.06 -17.24
CA ASN A 579 31.78 3.91 -17.92
C ASN A 579 31.31 4.31 -19.32
#